data_AF-A0A1S6QHW9-F1
#
_entry.id   AF-A0A1S6QHW9-F1
#
_cell.length_a   1.000
_cell.length_b   1.000
_cell.length_c   1.000
_cell.angle_alpha   90.00
_cell.angle_beta   90.00
_cell.angle_gamma   90.00
#
_symmetry.space_group_name_H-M   'P 1'
#
loop_
_entity.id
_entity.type
_entity.pdbx_description
1 polymer ?
#
loop_
_entity_poly.entity_id
_entity_poly.type
_entity_poly.pdbx_seq_one_letter_code
_entity_poly.pdbx_strand_id
1 'polypeptide(L)'
;MINKYWQIQNRHKNKQYFYFKKNHMVAKHTELGSYSASDGLWMKKDNVFVVSSWNANDIYNSIWWFIKPNKNMTESRVGYTRIPINKYPTHQPAYYLKMHAKRVSAVTAQLG
;
A
#
# COMPACT_ATOMS: atom_id res chain seq x y z
N MET A 1 -1.22 -0.87 -12.30
CA MET A 1 -0.44 -0.45 -11.10
C MET A 1 1.01 -0.93 -11.12
N ILE A 2 1.32 -2.03 -11.81
CA ILE A 2 2.70 -2.51 -11.98
C ILE A 2 3.60 -1.39 -12.53
N ASN A 3 4.81 -1.28 -11.98
CA ASN A 3 5.83 -0.27 -12.32
C ASN A 3 5.35 1.19 -12.16
N LYS A 4 4.34 1.42 -11.32
CA LYS A 4 3.93 2.76 -10.88
C LYS A 4 4.36 2.97 -9.44
N TYR A 5 4.89 4.15 -9.17
CA TYR A 5 5.49 4.53 -7.90
C TYR A 5 4.75 5.71 -7.30
N TRP A 6 4.56 5.67 -5.99
CA TRP A 6 3.74 6.60 -5.27
C TRP A 6 4.46 7.09 -4.02
N GLN A 7 4.35 8.38 -3.74
CA GLN A 7 4.80 8.99 -2.50
C GLN A 7 3.58 9.46 -1.70
N ILE A 8 3.47 8.99 -0.47
CA ILE A 8 2.43 9.41 0.46
C ILE A 8 2.70 10.86 0.90
N GLN A 9 1.67 11.69 0.81
CA GLN A 9 1.66 13.09 1.18
C GLN A 9 1.34 13.20 2.67
N ASN A 10 2.29 12.85 3.53
CA ASN A 10 2.15 13.01 4.97
C ASN A 10 2.65 14.39 5.41
N ARG A 11 2.07 14.95 6.49
CA ARG A 11 2.52 16.20 7.10
C ARG A 11 3.88 16.05 7.82
N HIS A 12 4.30 14.83 8.12
CA HIS A 12 5.57 14.53 8.82
C HIS A 12 6.76 14.38 7.86
N LYS A 13 7.97 14.60 8.38
CA LYS A 13 9.23 14.69 7.60
C LYS A 13 9.59 13.44 6.78
N ASN A 14 9.14 12.25 7.20
CA ASN A 14 9.54 11.01 6.53
C ASN A 14 8.64 10.73 5.33
N LYS A 15 9.23 10.85 4.13
CA LYS A 15 8.57 10.51 2.87
C LYS A 15 8.33 9.00 2.84
N GLN A 16 7.06 8.59 2.82
CA GLN A 16 6.69 7.19 2.66
C GLN A 16 6.43 6.91 1.20
N TYR A 17 6.83 5.73 0.74
CA TYR A 17 6.65 5.32 -0.64
C TYR A 17 5.99 3.97 -0.74
N PHE A 18 5.23 3.76 -1.80
CA PHE A 18 4.81 2.42 -2.18
C PHE A 18 4.80 2.25 -3.69
N TYR A 19 5.02 1.02 -4.12
CA TYR A 19 4.99 0.65 -5.53
C TYR A 19 4.69 -0.83 -5.71
N PHE A 20 4.26 -1.18 -6.92
CA PHE A 20 3.93 -2.55 -7.28
C PHE A 20 4.86 -3.02 -8.38
N LYS A 21 5.43 -4.20 -8.19
CA LYS A 21 6.18 -4.97 -9.19
C LYS A 21 5.37 -6.23 -9.51
N LYS A 22 5.79 -7.00 -10.51
CA LYS A 22 5.11 -8.24 -10.90
C LYS A 22 5.06 -9.18 -9.67
N ASN A 23 3.86 -9.37 -9.13
CA ASN A 23 3.52 -10.21 -7.97
C ASN A 23 3.90 -9.70 -6.57
N HIS A 24 4.42 -8.48 -6.44
CA HIS A 24 4.75 -7.95 -5.12
C HIS A 24 4.46 -6.45 -4.99
N MET A 25 4.08 -6.08 -3.78
CA MET A 25 4.03 -4.70 -3.34
C MET A 25 5.26 -4.40 -2.50
N VAL A 26 5.78 -3.19 -2.61
CA VAL A 26 6.82 -2.69 -1.70
C VAL A 26 6.31 -1.41 -1.06
N ALA A 27 6.49 -1.32 0.24
CA ALA A 27 6.22 -0.12 1.03
C ALA A 27 7.49 0.25 1.80
N LYS A 28 7.88 1.52 1.75
CA LYS A 28 9.10 2.04 2.37
C LYS A 28 8.78 3.15 3.34
N HIS A 29 9.54 3.16 4.44
CA HIS A 29 9.50 4.21 5.45
C HIS A 29 8.10 4.45 6.01
N THR A 30 7.28 3.39 6.07
CA THR A 30 5.98 3.45 6.73
C THR A 30 6.16 3.47 8.24
N GLU A 31 5.09 3.72 8.99
CA GLU A 31 5.14 3.62 10.46
C GLU A 31 5.47 2.20 10.95
N LEU A 32 5.27 1.19 10.09
CA LEU A 32 5.63 -0.21 10.35
C LEU A 32 7.04 -0.57 9.83
N GLY A 33 7.82 0.43 9.42
CA GLY A 33 9.10 0.24 8.74
C GLY A 33 8.96 0.03 7.23
N SER A 34 10.02 -0.49 6.61
CA SER A 34 10.04 -0.86 5.20
C SER A 34 9.79 -2.35 5.05
N TYR A 35 8.92 -2.75 4.12
CA TYR A 35 8.63 -4.15 3.87
C TYR A 35 8.24 -4.43 2.42
N SER A 36 8.43 -5.68 2.03
CA SER A 36 7.97 -6.24 0.77
C SER A 36 6.90 -7.29 1.02
N ALA A 37 5.90 -7.27 0.17
CA ALA A 37 4.70 -8.06 0.25
C ALA A 37 4.63 -8.95 -0.98
N SER A 38 4.91 -10.25 -0.84
CA SER A 38 4.59 -11.25 -1.86
C SER A 38 3.14 -11.74 -1.67
N ASP A 39 2.54 -12.25 -2.74
CA ASP A 39 1.23 -12.94 -2.71
C ASP A 39 0.05 -12.06 -2.30
N GLY A 40 -0.05 -10.90 -2.95
CA GLY A 40 -1.22 -10.06 -2.87
C GLY A 40 -2.47 -10.74 -3.42
N LEU A 41 -3.50 -10.93 -2.61
CA LEU A 41 -4.86 -11.14 -3.12
C LEU A 41 -5.31 -9.83 -3.75
N TRP A 42 -5.36 -9.79 -5.09
CA TRP A 42 -5.81 -8.62 -5.83
C TRP A 42 -7.32 -8.67 -6.03
N MET A 43 -8.04 -7.95 -5.17
CA MET A 43 -9.48 -7.78 -5.31
C MET A 43 -9.78 -6.35 -5.75
N LYS A 44 -10.59 -6.20 -6.81
CA LYS A 44 -11.27 -4.94 -7.12
C LYS A 44 -12.65 -4.99 -6.46
N LYS A 45 -12.83 -4.22 -5.39
CA LYS A 45 -14.13 -4.04 -4.73
C LYS A 45 -14.38 -2.54 -4.56
N ASP A 46 -15.53 -2.05 -5.01
CA ASP A 46 -15.90 -0.63 -4.93
C ASP A 46 -14.86 0.32 -5.56
N ASN A 47 -14.21 -0.14 -6.64
CA ASN A 47 -13.08 0.52 -7.31
C ASN A 47 -11.83 0.74 -6.43
N VAL A 48 -11.69 -0.03 -5.36
CA VAL A 48 -10.51 -0.09 -4.50
C VAL A 48 -9.77 -1.39 -4.80
N PHE A 49 -8.46 -1.28 -4.97
CA PHE A 49 -7.54 -2.40 -5.02
C PHE A 49 -7.15 -2.75 -3.59
N VAL A 50 -7.40 -3.99 -3.22
CA VAL A 50 -6.98 -4.55 -1.94
C VAL A 50 -5.77 -5.44 -2.18
N VAL A 51 -4.78 -5.38 -1.30
CA VAL A 51 -3.59 -6.22 -1.32
C VAL A 51 -3.30 -6.69 0.09
N SER A 52 -3.46 -7.98 0.36
CA SER A 52 -3.00 -8.60 1.61
C SER A 52 -1.54 -8.98 1.50
N SER A 53 -0.77 -8.82 2.57
CA SER A 53 0.64 -9.16 2.55
C SER A 53 1.13 -9.68 3.88
N TRP A 54 2.15 -10.52 3.81
CA TRP A 54 2.83 -11.09 4.95
C TRP A 54 4.11 -10.32 5.14
N ASN A 55 4.33 -9.78 6.34
CA ASN A 55 5.60 -9.17 6.68
C ASN A 55 6.51 -10.27 7.23
N ALA A 56 7.68 -10.47 6.61
CA ALA A 56 8.64 -11.48 7.05
C ALA A 56 9.08 -11.28 8.52
N ASN A 57 8.99 -10.06 9.03
CA ASN A 57 9.34 -9.71 10.41
C ASN A 57 8.16 -9.86 11.40
N ASP A 58 6.97 -10.26 10.93
CA ASP A 58 5.75 -10.33 11.72
C ASP A 58 4.86 -11.48 11.24
N ILE A 59 5.21 -12.68 11.70
CA ILE A 59 4.55 -13.93 11.31
C ILE A 59 3.11 -14.08 11.85
N TYR A 60 2.69 -13.21 12.78
CA TYR A 60 1.38 -13.29 13.42
C TYR A 60 0.32 -12.43 12.74
N ASN A 61 0.74 -11.44 11.94
CA ASN A 61 -0.19 -10.50 11.32
C ASN A 61 0.07 -10.37 9.83
N SER A 62 -1.02 -10.19 9.10
CA SER A 62 -1.03 -9.74 7.73
C SER A 62 -1.25 -8.22 7.69
N ILE A 63 -0.61 -7.57 6.73
CA ILE A 63 -0.84 -6.16 6.42
C ILE A 63 -1.72 -6.08 5.17
N TRP A 64 -2.88 -5.44 5.33
CA TRP A 64 -3.84 -5.22 4.26
C TRP A 64 -3.75 -3.79 3.76
N TRP A 65 -3.39 -3.61 2.50
CA TRP A 65 -3.38 -2.33 1.81
C TRP A 65 -4.65 -2.12 1.01
N PHE A 66 -5.11 -0.87 1.00
CA PHE A 66 -6.26 -0.42 0.25
C PHE A 66 -5.83 0.76 -0.60
N ILE A 67 -6.01 0.65 -1.92
CA ILE A 67 -5.50 1.61 -2.90
C ILE A 67 -6.61 1.99 -3.87
N LYS A 68 -6.95 3.27 -3.94
CA LYS A 68 -7.91 3.81 -4.90
C LYS A 68 -7.23 4.90 -5.74
N PRO A 69 -6.65 4.54 -6.90
CA PRO A 69 -6.07 5.52 -7.80
C PRO A 69 -7.19 6.32 -8.49
N ASN A 70 -6.88 7.57 -8.85
CA ASN A 70 -7.74 8.36 -9.74
C ASN A 70 -7.69 7.80 -11.18
N LYS A 71 -8.56 8.31 -12.05
CA LYS A 71 -8.72 7.82 -13.44
C LYS A 71 -7.39 7.77 -14.23
N ASN A 72 -6.51 8.74 -14.00
CA ASN A 72 -5.24 8.87 -14.72
C ASN A 72 -4.06 8.22 -13.98
N MET A 73 -4.31 7.63 -12.82
CA MET A 73 -3.31 7.06 -11.91
C MET A 73 -2.17 8.04 -11.58
N THR A 74 -2.48 9.33 -11.43
CA THR A 74 -1.54 10.38 -11.00
C THR A 74 -1.63 10.67 -9.51
N GLU A 75 -2.82 10.46 -8.93
CA GLU A 75 -3.13 10.57 -7.50
C GLU A 75 -3.80 9.28 -7.02
N SER A 76 -3.60 8.93 -5.76
CA SER A 76 -4.24 7.78 -5.14
C SER A 76 -4.62 8.09 -3.71
N ARG A 77 -5.83 7.65 -3.30
CA ARG A 77 -6.10 7.47 -1.87
C ARG A 77 -5.57 6.12 -1.47
N VAL A 78 -4.93 6.05 -0.30
CA VAL A 78 -4.36 4.81 0.22
C VAL A 78 -4.55 4.67 1.72
N GLY A 79 -4.44 3.45 2.19
CA GLY A 79 -4.29 3.15 3.61
C GLY A 79 -3.91 1.71 3.81
N TYR A 80 -3.54 1.37 5.04
CA TYR A 80 -3.26 0.01 5.42
C TYR A 80 -3.75 -0.27 6.84
N THR A 81 -3.91 -1.55 7.15
CA THR A 81 -4.21 -2.02 8.50
C THR A 81 -3.49 -3.34 8.76
N ARG A 82 -3.18 -3.61 10.03
CA ARG A 82 -2.53 -4.82 10.49
C ARG A 82 -3.59 -5.69 11.18
N ILE A 83 -3.72 -6.93 10.72
CA ILE A 83 -4.76 -7.85 11.18
C ILE A 83 -4.11 -9.21 11.44
N PRO A 84 -4.51 -9.93 12.50
CA PRO A 84 -4.08 -11.31 12.71
C PRO A 84 -4.28 -12.16 11.46
N ILE A 85 -3.35 -13.08 11.21
CA ILE A 85 -3.24 -13.78 9.93
C ILE A 85 -4.45 -14.66 9.56
N ASN A 86 -5.23 -15.03 10.56
CA ASN A 86 -6.46 -15.81 10.47
C ASN A 86 -7.73 -14.93 10.44
N LYS A 87 -7.59 -13.61 10.25
CA LYS A 87 -8.70 -12.65 10.22
C LYS A 87 -8.67 -11.81 8.94
N TYR A 88 -9.81 -11.20 8.65
CA TYR A 88 -10.03 -10.33 7.50
C TYR A 88 -10.45 -8.92 7.94
N PRO A 89 -10.26 -7.89 7.10
CA PRO A 89 -10.81 -6.56 7.34
C PRO A 89 -12.33 -6.60 7.53
N THR A 90 -12.83 -5.98 8.60
CA THR A 90 -14.25 -5.98 8.97
C THR A 90 -15.06 -4.86 8.34
N HIS A 91 -14.40 -3.78 7.89
CA HIS A 91 -15.05 -2.65 7.24
C HIS A 91 -14.90 -2.70 5.71
N GLN A 92 -15.72 -1.92 5.01
CA GLN A 92 -15.57 -1.75 3.56
C GLN A 92 -14.22 -1.10 3.21
N PRO A 93 -13.60 -1.43 2.05
CA PRO A 93 -12.29 -0.90 1.65
C PRO A 93 -12.15 0.63 1.74
N ALA A 94 -13.22 1.37 1.44
CA ALA A 94 -13.24 2.82 1.49
C ALA A 94 -12.96 3.40 2.89
N TYR A 95 -13.33 2.67 3.96
CA TYR A 95 -13.11 3.08 5.34
C TYR A 95 -11.62 3.30 5.65
N TYR A 96 -10.76 2.46 5.09
CA TYR A 96 -9.32 2.45 5.35
C TYR A 96 -8.53 3.48 4.53
N LEU A 97 -9.13 4.16 3.54
CA LEU A 97 -8.46 5.09 2.64
C LEU A 97 -8.16 6.46 3.31
N LYS A 98 -7.26 6.49 4.29
CA LYS A 98 -6.99 7.69 5.12
C LYS A 98 -5.90 8.62 4.57
N MET A 99 -5.04 8.15 3.68
CA MET A 99 -3.87 8.89 3.19
C MET A 99 -4.02 9.26 1.71
N HIS A 100 -3.31 10.31 1.30
CA HIS A 100 -3.18 10.73 -0.09
C HIS A 100 -1.78 10.44 -0.60
N ALA A 101 -1.66 9.98 -1.84
CA ALA A 101 -0.38 9.71 -2.48
C ALA A 101 -0.35 10.30 -3.89
N LYS A 102 0.82 10.78 -4.30
CA LYS A 102 1.09 11.31 -5.64
C LYS A 102 2.06 10.41 -6.38
N ARG A 103 1.87 10.28 -7.68
CA ARG A 103 2.77 9.48 -8.53
C ARG A 103 4.14 10.16 -8.60
N VAL A 104 5.19 9.36 -8.46
CA VAL A 104 6.59 9.80 -8.55
C VAL A 104 7.37 8.91 -9.52
N SER A 105 8.61 9.29 -9.82
CA SER A 105 9.51 8.48 -10.64
C SER A 105 9.99 7.23 -9.87
N ALA A 106 10.45 6.23 -10.61
CA ALA A 106 11.09 5.03 -10.02
C ALA A 106 12.31 5.42 -9.18
N VAL A 107 13.16 6.30 -9.71
CA VAL A 107 14.39 6.79 -9.06
C VAL A 107 14.05 7.44 -7.72
N THR A 108 13.04 8.33 -7.70
CA THR A 108 12.59 8.99 -6.47
C THR A 108 12.14 8.00 -5.40
N ALA A 109 11.37 6.98 -5.77
CA ALA A 109 10.88 5.98 -4.82
C ALA A 109 11.95 4.95 -4.40
N GLN A 110 12.97 4.72 -5.22
CA GLN A 110 14.06 3.78 -4.94
C GLN A 110 15.16 4.40 -4.08
N LEU A 111 15.49 5.67 -4.30
CA LEU A 111 16.46 6.42 -3.47
C LEU A 111 15.84 6.95 -2.18
N GLY A 112 14.53 7.17 -2.20
CA GLY A 112 13.76 7.64 -1.05
C GLY A 112 13.44 6.57 -0.03
#